data_AF-A0A3S5AFC1-F1
#
_entry.id   AF-A0A3S5AFC1-F1
#
_cell.length_a   1.000
_cell.length_b   1.000
_cell.length_c   1.000
_cell.angle_alpha   90.00
_cell.angle_beta   90.00
_cell.angle_gamma   90.00
#
_symmetry.space_group_name_H-M   'P 1'
#
loop_
_entity.id
_entity.type
_entity.pdbx_description
1 polymer ?
#
loop_
_entity_poly.entity_id
_entity_poly.type
_entity_poly.pdbx_seq_one_letter_code
_entity_poly.pdbx_strand_id
1 'polypeptide(L)' 'MKRTALVANTSNMPVAAREASIYTGITLSEYFRDMGYNVSMMADSTSRWAEALREISGRLAEMPADSGYPAYLGARLAG' A
#
# COMPACT_ATOMS: atom_id res chain seq x y z
N MET A 1 -6.12 -11.03 20.05
CA MET A 1 -6.17 -10.76 18.58
C MET A 1 -7.34 -11.47 17.88
N LYS A 2 -8.54 -11.58 18.49
CA LYS A 2 -9.66 -12.34 17.88
C LYS A 2 -10.50 -11.54 16.87
N ARG A 3 -10.26 -10.23 16.76
CA ARG A 3 -11.04 -9.28 15.95
C ARG A 3 -10.15 -8.35 15.10
N THR A 4 -8.93 -8.80 14.83
CA THR A 4 -7.91 -7.97 14.20
C THR A 4 -7.16 -8.85 13.20
N ALA A 5 -7.16 -8.44 11.94
CA ALA A 5 -6.28 -9.01 10.92
C ALA A 5 -5.00 -8.17 10.85
N LEU A 6 -3.85 -8.82 10.69
CA LEU A 6 -2.56 -8.16 10.54
C LEU A 6 -1.92 -8.62 9.24
N VAL A 7 -1.61 -7.65 8.36
CA VAL A 7 -0.79 -7.87 7.17
C VAL A 7 0.56 -7.22 7.44
N ALA A 8 1.62 -8.03 7.49
CA ALA A 8 2.95 -7.55 7.85
C ALA A 8 3.90 -7.66 6.67
N ASN A 9 4.50 -6.53 6.29
CA ASN A 9 5.62 -6.48 5.37
C ASN A 9 6.71 -5.59 5.94
N THR A 10 7.74 -6.20 6.52
CA THR A 10 8.82 -5.48 7.21
C THR A 10 9.76 -4.79 6.22
N SER A 11 10.59 -3.88 6.71
CA SER A 11 11.47 -3.05 5.87
C SER A 11 12.46 -3.86 5.02
N ASN A 12 12.87 -5.04 5.47
CA ASN A 12 13.77 -5.95 4.75
C ASN A 12 13.06 -6.94 3.82
N MET A 13 11.72 -6.96 3.78
CA MET A 13 10.94 -7.80 2.87
C MET A 13 10.82 -7.15 1.47
N PRO A 14 10.43 -7.91 0.42
CA PRO A 14 10.36 -7.41 -0.94
C PRO A 14 9.55 -6.12 -1.09
N VAL A 15 10.09 -5.21 -1.90
CA VAL A 15 9.53 -3.86 -2.10
C VAL A 15 8.16 -3.92 -2.77
N ALA A 16 7.98 -4.80 -3.77
CA ALA A 16 6.67 -5.05 -4.39
C ALA A 16 5.62 -5.59 -3.39
N ALA A 17 6.05 -6.34 -2.38
CA ALA A 17 5.14 -6.82 -1.34
C ALA A 17 4.63 -5.68 -0.43
N ARG A 18 5.30 -4.51 -0.40
CA ARG A 18 4.80 -3.33 0.34
C ARG A 18 3.52 -2.80 -0.30
N GLU A 19 3.51 -2.67 -1.62
CA GLU A 19 2.30 -2.29 -2.36
C GLU A 19 1.20 -3.34 -2.19
N ALA A 20 1.54 -4.62 -2.36
CA ALA A 20 0.58 -5.70 -2.16
C ALA A 20 -0.02 -5.72 -0.74
N SER A 21 0.76 -5.35 0.29
CA SER A 21 0.30 -5.35 1.68
C SER A 21 -0.82 -4.32 1.93
N ILE A 22 -0.74 -3.15 1.30
CA ILE A 22 -1.77 -2.10 1.40
C ILE A 22 -3.05 -2.57 0.72
N TYR A 23 -2.95 -3.08 -0.51
CA TYR A 23 -4.12 -3.57 -1.25
C TYR A 23 -4.78 -4.78 -0.57
N THR A 24 -3.98 -5.66 0.03
CA THR A 24 -4.52 -6.79 0.81
C THR A 24 -5.26 -6.29 2.05
N GLY A 25 -4.70 -5.31 2.75
CA GLY A 25 -5.31 -4.73 3.95
C GLY A 25 -6.63 -4.02 3.68
N ILE A 26 -6.72 -3.24 2.59
CA ILE A 26 -7.98 -2.56 2.22
C ILE A 26 -9.01 -3.58 1.73
N THR A 27 -8.64 -4.55 0.89
CA THR A 27 -9.56 -5.61 0.43
C THR A 27 -10.15 -6.40 1.60
N LEU A 28 -9.34 -6.74 2.61
CA LEU A 28 -9.84 -7.38 3.83
C LEU A 28 -10.79 -6.46 4.61
N SER A 29 -10.49 -5.17 4.68
CA SER A 29 -11.32 -4.20 5.37
C SER A 29 -12.67 -4.03 4.67
N GLU A 30 -12.68 -3.99 3.34
CA GLU A 30 -13.89 -3.95 2.52
C GLU A 30 -14.71 -5.23 2.67
N TYR A 31 -14.06 -6.40 2.68
CA TYR A 31 -14.75 -7.67 2.89
C TYR A 31 -15.55 -7.70 4.20
N PHE A 32 -14.96 -7.22 5.31
CA PHE A 32 -15.69 -7.13 6.59
C PHE A 32 -16.72 -6.01 6.60
N ARG A 33 -16.47 -4.89 5.90
CA ARG A 33 -17.46 -3.82 5.71
C ARG A 33 -18.69 -4.34 4.98
N ASP A 34 -18.51 -5.13 3.93
CA ASP A 34 -19.58 -5.67 3.10
C ASP A 34 -20.44 -6.70 3.85
N MET A 35 -19.93 -7.29 4.94
CA MET A 35 -20.72 -8.07 5.91
C MET A 35 -21.58 -7.22 6.87
N GLY A 36 -21.49 -5.89 6.78
CA GLY A 36 -22.21 -4.96 7.65
C GLY A 36 -21.45 -4.58 8.93
N TYR A 37 -20.15 -4.87 9.03
CA TYR A 37 -19.35 -4.46 10.18
C TYR A 37 -18.76 -3.06 10.00
N ASN A 38 -18.58 -2.34 11.12
CA ASN A 38 -17.75 -1.14 11.15
C ASN A 38 -16.29 -1.55 11.30
N VAL A 39 -15.46 -1.21 10.32
CA VAL A 39 -14.06 -1.62 10.22
C VAL A 39 -13.17 -0.39 10.16
N SER A 40 -11.98 -0.48 10.76
CA SER A 40 -10.92 0.53 10.66
C SER A 40 -9.67 -0.12 10.11
N MET A 41 -9.06 0.51 9.10
CA MET A 41 -7.76 0.12 8.56
C MET A 41 -6.68 1.08 9.07
N MET A 42 -5.55 0.54 9.52
CA MET A 42 -4.34 1.32 9.84
C MET A 42 -3.22 0.90 8.88
N ALA A 43 -2.60 1.87 8.21
CA ALA A 43 -1.49 1.65 7.30
C ALA A 43 -0.21 2.32 7.84
N ASP A 44 0.73 1.51 8.33
CA ASP A 44 2.01 1.98 8.88
C ASP A 44 3.19 1.42 8.05
N SER A 45 3.83 2.18 7.16
CA SER A 45 3.57 3.58 6.79
C SER A 45 3.36 3.74 5.29
N THR A 46 2.47 4.67 4.92
CA THR A 46 2.18 5.02 3.52
C THR A 46 3.39 5.63 2.82
N SER A 47 4.30 6.30 3.54
CA SER A 47 5.56 6.80 2.97
C SER A 47 6.46 5.66 2.48
N ARG A 48 6.55 4.53 3.21
CA ARG A 48 7.32 3.36 2.76
C ARG A 48 6.69 2.70 1.53
N TRP A 49 5.38 2.80 1.37
CA TRP A 49 4.68 2.38 0.17
C TRP A 49 4.97 3.31 -1.02
N ALA A 50 4.93 4.62 -0.85
CA ALA A 50 5.30 5.57 -1.89
C ALA A 50 6.76 5.40 -2.36
N GLU A 51 7.69 5.18 -1.44
CA GLU A 51 9.08 4.85 -1.78
C GLU A 51 9.21 3.54 -2.55
N ALA A 52 8.36 2.55 -2.23
CA ALA A 52 8.32 1.29 -2.97
C ALA A 52 7.89 1.51 -4.42
N LEU A 53 6.86 2.32 -4.64
CA LEU A 53 6.42 2.72 -5.98
C LEU A 53 7.51 3.47 -6.74
N ARG A 54 8.24 4.37 -6.07
CA ARG A 54 9.41 5.03 -6.67
C ARG A 54 10.49 4.05 -7.11
N GLU A 55 10.82 3.06 -6.26
CA GLU A 55 11.84 2.07 -6.62
C GLU A 55 11.40 1.18 -7.78
N ILE A 56 10.14 0.76 -7.81
CA ILE A 56 9.55 -0.03 -8.90
C ILE A 56 9.55 0.78 -10.20
N SER A 57 9.07 2.02 -10.16
CA SER A 57 9.04 2.96 -11.28
C SER A 57 10.46 3.20 -11.85
N GLY A 58 11.45 3.38 -10.98
CA GLY A 58 12.85 3.52 -11.38
C GLY A 58 13.41 2.27 -12.06
N ARG A 59 13.06 1.07 -11.59
CA ARG A 59 13.45 -0.20 -12.24
C ARG A 59 12.77 -0.41 -13.59
N LEU A 60 11.56 0.14 -13.77
CA LEU A 60 10.83 0.13 -15.04
C LEU A 60 11.30 1.22 -16.00
N ALA A 61 12.27 2.06 -15.61
CA ALA A 61 12.75 3.19 -16.37
C ALA A 61 11.64 4.17 -16.79
N GLU A 62 10.61 4.31 -15.96
CA GLU A 62 9.57 5.32 -16.13
C GLU A 62 10.15 6.71 -15.88
N MET A 63 9.60 7.72 -16.56
CA MET A 63 10.02 9.10 -16.31
C MET A 63 9.58 9.53 -14.89
N PRO A 64 10.52 9.92 -14.01
CA PRO A 64 10.17 10.35 -12.67
C PRO A 64 9.47 11.71 -12.71
N ALA A 65 8.50 11.89 -11.81
CA ALA A 65 7.92 13.19 -11.49
C ALA A 65 8.63 13.80 -10.26
N ASP A 66 7.93 14.62 -9.47
CA ASP A 66 8.48 15.30 -8.31
C ASP A 66 9.16 14.35 -7.31
N SER A 67 10.34 14.73 -6.84
CA SER A 67 11.15 13.96 -5.85
C SER A 67 11.44 12.50 -6.24
N GLY A 68 11.34 12.17 -7.53
CA GLY A 68 11.57 10.82 -8.07
C GLY A 68 10.35 9.91 -7.99
N TYR A 69 9.19 10.37 -7.51
CA TYR A 69 7.99 9.54 -7.47
C TYR A 69 7.38 9.35 -8.87
N PRO A 70 6.65 8.24 -9.11
CA PRO A 70 5.93 8.07 -10.36
C PRO A 70 4.81 9.11 -10.51
N ALA A 71 4.51 9.52 -11.74
CA ALA A 71 3.42 10.47 -12.03
C ALA A 71 2.05 9.98 -11.54
N TYR A 72 1.85 8.66 -11.43
CA TYR A 72 0.61 8.06 -10.94
C TYR A 72 0.50 7.97 -9.41
N LEU A 73 1.46 8.48 -8.63
CA LEU A 73 1.39 8.40 -7.17
C LEU A 73 0.10 9.03 -6.61
N GLY A 74 -0.29 10.21 -7.11
CA GLY A 74 -1.52 10.87 -6.68
C GLY A 74 -2.78 10.05 -7.00
N ALA A 75 -2.82 9.43 -8.18
CA ALA A 75 -3.93 8.56 -8.58
C ALA A 75 -4.02 7.30 -7.69
N ARG A 76 -2.87 6.74 -7.29
CA ARG A 76 -2.81 5.56 -6.39
C ARG A 76 -3.19 5.88 -4.95
N LEU A 77 -3.01 7.11 -4.49
CA LEU A 77 -3.41 7.54 -3.14
C LEU A 77 -4.91 7.89 -3.05
N ALA A 78 -5.51 8.32 -4.16
CA ALA A 78 -6.90 8.75 -4.21
C ALA A 78 -7.90 7.60 -4.37
N GLY A 79 -7.47 6.47 -4.97
CA GLY A 79 -8.27 5.26 -5.12
C GLY A 79 -8.21 4.39 -3.87
#